data_AF-A0A940ZEU3-F1
#
_entry.id   AF-A0A940ZEU3-F1
#
_cell.length_a   1.000
_cell.length_b   1.000
_cell.length_c   1.000
_cell.angle_alpha   90.00
_cell.angle_beta   90.00
_cell.angle_gamma   90.00
#
_symmetry.space_group_name_H-M   'P 1'
#
loop_
_entity.id
_entity.type
_entity.pdbx_description
1 polymer ?
#
loop_
_entity_poly.entity_id
_entity_poly.type
_entity_poly.pdbx_seq_one_letter_code
_entity_poly.pdbx_strand_id
1 'polypeptide(L)'
;MLIAGLAFLVFWEKGGIARVIPGKQSVAMAQSNENRGSEFPGFRSSVYRKKMRSYRPENGDRSYEAVQQDVIRFFHSLDERQYIKAQGLPEGTYKFFLKLLADLSANPPIVIGETKDVAKLRLNMTHFERIIGSGNIGIVNEILANEKEILEPSAELLYEWIIKGIEYRNAEIKTSDRVLYDYAAFFLTTLSGKSYLWRRDAKTRIIVTYYAILTIDRANRDNLNRHNIDILPPISHLKEDLLNYRGLSRRNEYVDRLKILEEEYGR
;
A
#
# COMPACT_ATOMS: atom_id res chain seq x y z
N MET A 1 5.02 1.52 -0.71
CA MET A 1 4.34 1.53 -2.02
C MET A 1 3.25 0.48 -2.20
N LEU A 2 3.40 -0.80 -1.83
CA LEU A 2 2.26 -1.74 -1.80
C LEU A 2 1.38 -1.59 -0.56
N ILE A 3 1.92 -1.12 0.55
CA ILE A 3 1.15 -0.70 1.74
C ILE A 3 0.45 0.64 1.50
N ALA A 4 1.15 1.53 0.79
CA ALA A 4 0.62 2.81 0.34
C ALA A 4 -0.37 2.66 -0.83
N GLY A 5 -0.23 1.57 -1.60
CA GLY A 5 -1.10 1.18 -2.70
C GLY A 5 -2.23 0.28 -2.25
N LEU A 6 -2.18 -0.35 -1.07
CA LEU A 6 -3.38 -0.83 -0.42
C LEU A 6 -4.11 0.36 0.15
N ALA A 7 -3.49 1.27 0.88
CA ALA A 7 -4.12 2.42 1.53
C ALA A 7 -4.73 3.56 0.65
N PHE A 8 -5.23 3.33 -0.56
CA PHE A 8 -5.40 4.38 -1.58
C PHE A 8 -6.77 4.56 -2.29
N LEU A 9 -7.68 5.35 -1.68
CA LEU A 9 -8.61 6.38 -2.25
C LEU A 9 -10.15 6.27 -2.22
N VAL A 10 -10.80 6.11 -1.05
CA VAL A 10 -12.26 6.40 -0.93
C VAL A 10 -12.48 7.84 -0.43
N PHE A 11 -12.67 8.79 -1.36
CA PHE A 11 -13.91 9.55 -1.58
C PHE A 11 -13.69 10.58 -2.71
N TRP A 12 -14.17 10.25 -3.90
CA TRP A 12 -14.72 11.22 -4.85
C TRP A 12 -16.22 11.00 -4.81
N GLU A 13 -16.96 11.82 -4.06
CA GLU A 13 -18.36 12.05 -4.37
C GLU A 13 -18.72 13.51 -4.03
N LYS A 14 -19.16 14.20 -5.09
CA LYS A 14 -20.04 15.39 -5.12
C LYS A 14 -19.43 16.75 -4.72
N GLY A 15 -18.64 17.30 -5.64
CA GLY A 15 -18.66 18.74 -5.98
C GLY A 15 -18.88 18.85 -7.49
N GLY A 16 -20.10 19.22 -7.89
CA GLY A 16 -20.69 18.82 -9.17
C GLY A 16 -20.25 19.54 -10.43
N ILE A 17 -20.41 18.85 -11.56
CA ILE A 17 -21.09 19.34 -12.75
C ILE A 17 -21.87 18.15 -13.33
N ALA A 18 -23.19 18.28 -13.38
CA ALA A 18 -24.09 17.34 -14.02
C ALA A 18 -24.00 17.44 -15.55
N ARG A 19 -23.86 16.30 -16.24
CA ARG A 19 -24.43 15.96 -17.57
C ARG A 19 -24.45 14.41 -17.62
N VAL A 20 -25.57 13.73 -17.35
CA VAL A 20 -26.66 13.37 -18.28
C VAL A 20 -26.16 12.98 -19.68
N ILE A 21 -26.22 11.68 -19.99
CA ILE A 21 -26.83 11.09 -21.21
C ILE A 21 -26.92 9.55 -21.01
N PRO A 22 -27.95 8.87 -21.55
CA PRO A 22 -28.46 7.60 -21.03
C PRO A 22 -28.10 6.38 -21.88
N GLY A 23 -28.15 5.20 -21.24
CA GLY A 23 -28.57 3.93 -21.83
C GLY A 23 -27.56 3.17 -22.70
N LYS A 24 -27.19 1.98 -22.25
CA LYS A 24 -27.28 0.78 -23.11
C LYS A 24 -27.39 -0.50 -22.28
N GLN A 25 -28.28 -1.35 -22.79
CA GLN A 25 -28.85 -2.54 -22.19
C GLN A 25 -27.85 -3.70 -22.08
N SER A 26 -28.19 -4.57 -21.13
CA SER A 26 -27.78 -5.97 -21.00
C SER A 26 -27.75 -6.74 -22.32
N VAL A 27 -26.71 -7.56 -22.50
CA VAL A 27 -26.77 -8.76 -23.35
C VAL A 27 -26.16 -9.94 -22.60
N ALA A 28 -26.83 -11.08 -22.75
CA ALA A 28 -26.66 -12.32 -22.01
C ALA A 28 -25.43 -13.16 -22.45
N MET A 29 -25.16 -14.14 -21.58
CA MET A 29 -24.18 -15.23 -21.61
C MET A 29 -23.88 -15.92 -22.95
N ALA A 30 -22.63 -16.36 -23.13
CA ALA A 30 -22.32 -17.76 -23.47
C ALA A 30 -20.82 -18.12 -23.22
N GLN A 31 -20.64 -19.09 -22.33
CA GLN A 31 -19.75 -20.26 -22.36
C GLN A 31 -18.21 -20.16 -22.52
N SER A 32 -17.56 -20.53 -21.41
CA SER A 32 -16.47 -21.52 -21.23
C SER A 32 -15.32 -21.58 -22.24
N ASN A 33 -14.10 -21.39 -21.72
CA ASN A 33 -13.03 -22.31 -22.06
C ASN A 33 -12.09 -22.54 -20.86
N GLU A 34 -11.75 -23.81 -20.66
CA GLU A 34 -11.03 -24.38 -19.54
C GLU A 34 -9.51 -24.10 -19.57
N ASN A 35 -8.96 -24.03 -18.36
CA ASN A 35 -7.66 -24.55 -17.93
C ASN A 35 -6.36 -24.05 -18.58
N ARG A 36 -5.58 -23.33 -17.74
CA ARG A 36 -4.36 -23.88 -17.12
C ARG A 36 -4.11 -23.17 -15.78
N GLY A 37 -4.82 -23.62 -14.75
CA GLY A 37 -4.50 -23.26 -13.37
C GLY A 37 -3.35 -24.13 -12.85
N SER A 38 -2.33 -23.50 -12.29
CA SER A 38 -1.43 -24.18 -11.36
C SER A 38 -2.24 -24.58 -10.13
N GLU A 39 -2.59 -25.86 -10.01
CA GLU A 39 -3.32 -26.40 -8.86
C GLU A 39 -2.46 -26.30 -7.60
N PHE A 40 -2.81 -25.35 -6.72
CA PHE A 40 -2.36 -25.35 -5.32
C PHE A 40 -3.36 -26.19 -4.51
N PRO A 41 -2.91 -27.23 -3.79
CA PRO A 41 -3.83 -28.14 -3.09
C PRO A 41 -4.56 -27.44 -1.94
N GLY A 42 -5.89 -27.54 -1.93
CA GLY A 42 -6.74 -27.50 -0.72
C GLY A 42 -6.83 -26.17 0.05
N PHE A 43 -6.63 -25.02 -0.59
CA PHE A 43 -6.68 -23.74 0.11
C PHE A 43 -8.13 -23.27 0.39
N ARG A 44 -8.50 -23.13 1.67
CA ARG A 44 -9.74 -22.46 2.08
C ARG A 44 -9.44 -21.02 2.47
N SER A 45 -9.82 -20.03 1.66
CA SER A 45 -9.56 -18.59 1.92
C SER A 45 -10.07 -18.08 3.28
N SER A 46 -11.12 -18.67 3.84
CA SER A 46 -11.61 -18.33 5.18
C SER A 46 -10.62 -18.70 6.29
N VAL A 47 -9.94 -19.84 6.15
CA VAL A 47 -8.91 -20.32 7.09
C VAL A 47 -7.69 -19.43 7.00
N TYR A 48 -7.27 -19.07 5.78
CA TYR A 48 -6.13 -18.20 5.59
C TYR A 48 -6.38 -16.78 6.13
N ARG A 49 -7.58 -16.22 5.94
CA ARG A 49 -7.92 -14.91 6.53
C ARG A 49 -7.85 -14.94 8.05
N LYS A 50 -8.31 -16.04 8.69
CA LYS A 50 -8.17 -16.24 10.13
C LYS A 50 -6.68 -16.30 10.53
N LYS A 51 -5.85 -17.02 9.77
CA LYS A 51 -4.39 -17.06 9.95
C LYS A 51 -3.75 -15.67 9.79
N MET A 52 -4.20 -14.88 8.81
CA MET A 52 -3.71 -13.52 8.56
C MET A 52 -4.03 -12.57 9.71
N ARG A 53 -5.21 -12.67 10.33
CA ARG A 53 -5.54 -11.85 11.52
C ARG A 53 -4.52 -12.03 12.65
N SER A 54 -3.95 -13.22 12.79
CA SER A 54 -2.91 -13.54 13.76
C SER A 54 -1.49 -13.57 13.16
N TYR A 55 -1.31 -13.14 11.91
CA TYR A 55 0.00 -13.19 11.25
C TYR A 55 1.01 -12.40 12.06
N ARG A 56 2.11 -13.03 12.43
CA ARG A 56 3.27 -12.35 12.99
C ARG A 56 4.49 -12.85 12.25
N PRO A 57 5.41 -11.98 11.83
CA PRO A 57 6.75 -12.40 11.49
C PRO A 57 7.34 -13.08 12.73
N GLU A 58 7.64 -14.37 12.64
CA GLU A 58 8.53 -15.00 13.62
C GLU A 58 9.87 -14.26 13.53
N ASN A 59 10.26 -13.61 14.63
CA ASN A 59 11.51 -12.88 14.85
C ASN A 59 12.51 -12.91 13.68
N GLY A 60 12.42 -11.96 12.74
CA GLY A 60 13.46 -11.58 11.77
C GLY A 60 13.99 -12.62 10.77
N ASP A 61 13.82 -13.92 11.01
CA ASP A 61 14.65 -14.99 10.43
C ASP A 61 13.92 -15.82 9.36
N ARG A 62 12.78 -15.32 8.88
CA ARG A 62 12.09 -15.96 7.76
C ARG A 62 12.83 -15.70 6.45
N SER A 63 13.02 -16.76 5.68
CA SER A 63 13.59 -16.67 4.34
C SER A 63 12.65 -15.89 3.40
N TYR A 64 13.22 -15.30 2.33
CA TYR A 64 12.43 -14.60 1.33
C TYR A 64 11.37 -15.51 0.70
N GLU A 65 11.69 -16.78 0.46
CA GLU A 65 10.78 -17.77 -0.12
C GLU A 65 9.57 -18.01 0.78
N ALA A 66 9.76 -18.09 2.10
CA ALA A 66 8.66 -18.25 3.04
C ALA A 66 7.70 -17.05 3.00
N VAL A 67 8.25 -15.83 2.95
CA VAL A 67 7.48 -14.58 2.84
C VAL A 67 6.77 -14.49 1.48
N GLN A 68 7.45 -14.82 0.38
CA GLN A 68 6.89 -14.88 -0.97
C GLN A 68 5.71 -15.86 -1.04
N GLN A 69 5.81 -17.03 -0.42
CA GLN A 69 4.70 -17.99 -0.34
C GLN A 69 3.51 -17.44 0.44
N ASP A 70 3.74 -16.72 1.54
CA ASP A 70 2.65 -16.03 2.25
C ASP A 70 2.00 -14.94 1.41
N VAL A 71 2.78 -14.16 0.66
CA VAL A 71 2.25 -13.15 -0.27
C VAL A 71 1.41 -13.77 -1.39
N ILE A 72 1.89 -14.83 -2.02
CA ILE A 72 1.14 -15.54 -3.08
C ILE A 72 -0.19 -16.06 -2.51
N ARG A 73 -0.17 -16.66 -1.32
CA ARG A 73 -1.40 -17.12 -0.63
C ARG A 73 -2.35 -15.97 -0.30
N PHE A 74 -1.82 -14.82 0.09
CA PHE A 74 -2.64 -13.63 0.35
C PHE A 74 -3.38 -13.18 -0.90
N PHE A 75 -2.69 -13.03 -2.03
CA PHE A 75 -3.32 -12.61 -3.29
C PHE A 75 -4.29 -13.66 -3.83
N HIS A 76 -3.96 -14.95 -3.76
CA HIS A 76 -4.92 -16.01 -4.10
C HIS A 76 -6.20 -15.91 -3.24
N SER A 77 -6.07 -15.59 -1.95
CA SER A 77 -7.22 -15.39 -1.08
C SER A 77 -8.08 -14.17 -1.43
N LEU A 78 -7.49 -13.16 -2.09
CA LEU A 78 -8.21 -12.01 -2.64
C LEU A 78 -8.94 -12.39 -3.93
N ASP A 79 -8.31 -13.18 -4.81
CA ASP A 79 -8.89 -13.64 -6.07
C ASP A 79 -10.17 -14.47 -5.88
N GLU A 80 -10.32 -15.11 -4.71
CA GLU A 80 -11.53 -15.84 -4.34
C GLU A 80 -12.72 -14.95 -3.95
N ARG A 81 -12.48 -13.66 -3.64
CA ARG A 81 -13.50 -12.74 -3.15
C ARG A 81 -14.46 -12.32 -4.26
N GLN A 82 -15.75 -12.25 -3.95
CA GLN A 82 -16.77 -11.84 -4.92
C GLN A 82 -16.49 -10.44 -5.50
N TYR A 83 -16.07 -9.49 -4.67
CA TYR A 83 -15.76 -8.13 -5.11
C TYR A 83 -14.54 -8.08 -6.05
N ILE A 84 -13.56 -8.99 -5.92
CA ILE A 84 -12.43 -9.11 -6.87
C ILE A 84 -12.83 -9.85 -8.13
N LYS A 85 -13.60 -10.93 -8.02
CA LYS A 85 -14.11 -11.67 -9.19
C LYS A 85 -14.92 -10.76 -10.11
N ALA A 86 -15.68 -9.82 -9.54
CA ALA A 86 -16.42 -8.81 -10.29
C ALA A 86 -15.52 -7.89 -11.12
N GLN A 87 -14.26 -7.69 -10.74
CA GLN A 87 -13.28 -6.89 -11.48
C GLN A 87 -12.67 -7.61 -12.69
N GLY A 88 -12.81 -8.94 -12.78
CA GLY A 88 -12.37 -9.71 -13.95
C GLY A 88 -10.88 -9.62 -14.26
N LEU A 89 -10.02 -9.57 -13.24
CA LEU A 89 -8.56 -9.47 -13.39
C LEU A 89 -7.98 -10.72 -14.07
N PRO A 90 -7.49 -10.66 -15.33
CA PRO A 90 -7.10 -11.85 -16.10
C PRO A 90 -5.92 -12.62 -15.51
N GLU A 91 -4.98 -11.91 -14.89
CA GLU A 91 -3.74 -12.48 -14.32
C GLU A 91 -3.79 -12.56 -12.77
N GLY A 92 -4.97 -12.33 -12.18
CA GLY A 92 -5.17 -12.28 -10.74
C GLY A 92 -4.57 -11.04 -10.07
N THR A 93 -4.87 -10.88 -8.78
CA THR A 93 -4.45 -9.72 -7.98
C THR A 93 -2.94 -9.67 -7.81
N TYR A 94 -2.23 -10.80 -7.76
CA TYR A 94 -0.77 -10.80 -7.61
C TYR A 94 -0.06 -10.04 -8.74
N LYS A 95 -0.34 -10.42 -10.00
CA LYS A 95 0.26 -9.76 -11.17
C LYS A 95 -0.25 -8.34 -11.35
N PHE A 96 -1.52 -8.09 -11.04
CA PHE A 96 -2.07 -6.73 -10.97
C PHE A 96 -1.24 -5.82 -10.05
N PHE A 97 -0.96 -6.24 -8.81
CA PHE A 97 -0.19 -5.45 -7.86
C PHE A 97 1.29 -5.30 -8.23
N LEU A 98 1.90 -6.34 -8.82
CA LEU A 98 3.26 -6.23 -9.37
C LEU A 98 3.35 -5.20 -10.51
N LYS A 99 2.33 -5.13 -11.37
CA LYS A 99 2.24 -4.11 -12.42
C LYS A 99 2.11 -2.72 -11.83
N LEU A 100 1.23 -2.51 -10.86
CA LEU A 100 1.11 -1.21 -10.16
C LEU A 100 2.42 -0.79 -9.50
N LEU A 101 3.10 -1.73 -8.84
CA LEU A 101 4.41 -1.46 -8.23
C LEU A 101 5.43 -1.01 -9.29
N ALA A 102 5.49 -1.69 -10.43
CA ALA A 102 6.40 -1.36 -11.52
C ALA A 102 6.09 0.03 -12.10
N ASP A 103 4.82 0.31 -12.40
CA ASP A 103 4.38 1.57 -13.01
C ASP A 103 4.66 2.77 -12.08
N LEU A 104 4.35 2.62 -10.79
CA LEU A 104 4.64 3.64 -9.77
C LEU A 104 6.13 3.82 -9.51
N SER A 105 6.91 2.74 -9.60
CA SER A 105 8.37 2.80 -9.39
C SER A 105 9.10 3.46 -10.56
N ALA A 106 8.60 3.27 -11.79
CA ALA A 106 9.10 3.96 -12.97
C ALA A 106 8.78 5.47 -12.95
N ASN A 107 7.79 5.89 -12.15
CA ASN A 107 7.30 7.26 -12.10
C ASN A 107 7.19 7.76 -10.64
N PRO A 108 8.30 8.06 -9.96
CA PRO A 108 8.26 8.55 -8.58
C PRO A 108 7.66 9.97 -8.49
N PRO A 109 7.06 10.34 -7.34
CA PRO A 109 6.47 11.67 -7.14
C PRO A 109 7.55 12.74 -6.94
N ILE A 110 7.14 14.01 -7.02
CA ILE A 110 8.02 15.15 -6.77
C ILE A 110 8.05 15.42 -5.26
N VAL A 111 9.22 15.36 -4.62
CA VAL A 111 9.34 15.59 -3.17
C VAL A 111 9.69 17.04 -2.85
N ILE A 112 10.68 17.62 -3.52
CA ILE A 112 11.19 18.97 -3.20
C ILE A 112 10.55 20.04 -4.09
N GLY A 113 10.17 21.16 -3.48
CA GLY A 113 9.76 22.36 -4.21
C GLY A 113 8.37 22.27 -4.85
N GLU A 114 7.54 21.32 -4.42
CA GLU A 114 6.15 21.17 -4.88
C GLU A 114 5.36 22.49 -4.77
N THR A 115 5.43 23.17 -3.62
CA THR A 115 4.65 24.38 -3.36
C THR A 115 5.23 25.65 -3.99
N LYS A 116 6.44 25.57 -4.57
CA LYS A 116 7.10 26.68 -5.25
C LYS A 116 6.69 26.79 -6.73
N ASP A 117 5.99 25.78 -7.25
CA ASP A 117 5.62 25.67 -8.65
C ASP A 117 4.24 25.01 -8.78
N VAL A 118 3.25 25.80 -9.25
CA VAL A 118 1.87 25.35 -9.41
C VAL A 118 1.75 24.15 -10.34
N ALA A 119 2.62 24.04 -11.35
CA ALA A 119 2.62 22.89 -12.26
C ALA A 119 3.07 21.61 -11.51
N LYS A 120 4.11 21.70 -10.68
CA LYS A 120 4.57 20.56 -9.86
C LYS A 120 3.53 20.14 -8.83
N LEU A 121 2.89 21.12 -8.17
CA LEU A 121 1.77 20.85 -7.27
C LEU A 121 0.66 20.07 -7.99
N ARG A 122 0.23 20.53 -9.17
CA ARG A 122 -0.77 19.83 -9.97
C ARG A 122 -0.32 18.41 -10.35
N LEU A 123 0.93 18.24 -10.78
CA LEU A 123 1.47 16.92 -11.13
C LEU A 123 1.44 15.94 -9.95
N ASN A 124 1.69 16.42 -8.73
CA ASN A 124 1.61 15.62 -7.53
C ASN A 124 0.16 15.35 -7.10
N MET A 125 -0.74 16.32 -7.22
CA MET A 125 -2.16 16.14 -6.88
C MET A 125 -2.87 15.10 -7.76
N THR A 126 -2.41 14.90 -8.99
CA THR A 126 -2.94 13.90 -9.93
C THR A 126 -1.99 12.71 -10.11
N HIS A 127 -0.99 12.54 -9.24
CA HIS A 127 0.11 11.59 -9.45
C HIS A 127 -0.37 10.17 -9.75
N PHE A 128 -1.12 9.57 -8.83
CA PHE A 128 -1.54 8.18 -8.98
C PHE A 128 -2.55 8.00 -10.11
N GLU A 129 -3.49 8.93 -10.30
CA GLU A 129 -4.45 8.85 -11.41
C GLU A 129 -3.74 8.89 -12.76
N ARG A 130 -2.72 9.74 -12.90
CA ARG A 130 -1.91 9.82 -14.13
C ARG A 130 -1.13 8.54 -14.39
N ILE A 131 -0.57 7.91 -13.35
CA ILE A 131 0.34 6.77 -13.52
C ILE A 131 -0.41 5.44 -13.65
N ILE A 132 -1.37 5.18 -12.75
CA ILE A 132 -2.07 3.90 -12.70
C ILE A 132 -3.51 3.96 -13.18
N GLY A 133 -4.08 5.15 -13.40
CA GLY A 133 -5.45 5.29 -13.88
C GLY A 133 -6.52 5.10 -12.80
N SER A 134 -7.68 5.72 -13.01
CA SER A 134 -8.82 5.69 -12.08
C SER A 134 -9.42 4.30 -11.88
N GLY A 135 -9.40 3.43 -12.91
CA GLY A 135 -9.89 2.06 -12.81
C GLY A 135 -9.09 1.22 -11.80
N ASN A 136 -7.76 1.25 -11.91
CA ASN A 136 -6.89 0.53 -10.97
C ASN A 136 -6.99 1.10 -9.55
N ILE A 137 -7.16 2.42 -9.41
CA ILE A 137 -7.46 3.07 -8.13
C ILE A 137 -8.77 2.54 -7.55
N GLY A 138 -9.82 2.38 -8.36
CA GLY A 138 -11.10 1.81 -7.94
C GLY A 138 -10.97 0.40 -7.35
N ILE A 139 -10.17 -0.47 -7.97
CA ILE A 139 -9.93 -1.84 -7.50
C ILE A 139 -9.22 -1.85 -6.15
N VAL A 140 -8.15 -1.05 -6.03
CA VAL A 140 -7.41 -0.87 -4.78
C VAL A 140 -8.33 -0.41 -3.64
N ASN A 141 -9.23 0.53 -3.95
CA ASN A 141 -10.21 1.03 -2.98
C ASN A 141 -11.19 -0.02 -2.50
N GLU A 142 -11.64 -0.85 -3.42
CA GLU A 142 -12.55 -1.93 -3.07
C GLU A 142 -11.87 -2.93 -2.14
N ILE A 143 -10.58 -3.24 -2.37
CA ILE A 143 -9.80 -4.09 -1.47
C ILE A 143 -9.73 -3.47 -0.07
N LEU A 144 -9.39 -2.18 0.04
CA LEU A 144 -9.36 -1.53 1.36
C LEU A 144 -10.68 -1.54 2.09
N ALA A 145 -11.75 -1.23 1.37
CA ALA A 145 -13.07 -1.13 1.94
C ALA A 145 -13.50 -2.48 2.54
N ASN A 146 -13.12 -3.58 1.90
CA ASN A 146 -13.51 -4.94 2.26
C ASN A 146 -12.51 -5.67 3.18
N GLU A 147 -11.23 -5.27 3.22
CA GLU A 147 -10.15 -5.97 3.93
C GLU A 147 -9.60 -5.21 5.16
N LYS A 148 -10.37 -4.27 5.73
CA LYS A 148 -9.98 -3.45 6.90
C LYS A 148 -9.48 -4.25 8.11
N GLU A 149 -10.05 -5.43 8.34
CA GLU A 149 -9.69 -6.28 9.47
C GLU A 149 -8.27 -6.84 9.37
N ILE A 150 -7.82 -7.13 8.15
CA ILE A 150 -6.48 -7.68 7.89
C ILE A 150 -5.50 -6.61 7.40
N LEU A 151 -5.86 -5.32 7.48
CA LEU A 151 -5.01 -4.22 7.04
C LEU A 151 -3.64 -4.21 7.73
N GLU A 152 -3.60 -4.35 9.06
CA GLU A 152 -2.35 -4.40 9.84
C GLU A 152 -1.44 -5.56 9.39
N PRO A 153 -1.89 -6.84 9.42
CA PRO A 153 -1.04 -7.96 9.00
C PRO A 153 -0.69 -7.97 7.51
N SER A 154 -1.59 -7.55 6.64
CA SER A 154 -1.29 -7.48 5.20
C SER A 154 -0.29 -6.39 4.88
N ALA A 155 -0.38 -5.23 5.54
CA ALA A 155 0.61 -4.17 5.41
C ALA A 155 2.00 -4.67 5.82
N GLU A 156 2.10 -5.34 6.95
CA GLU A 156 3.37 -5.90 7.43
C GLU A 156 3.96 -6.94 6.48
N LEU A 157 3.15 -7.93 6.06
CA LEU A 157 3.56 -8.96 5.10
C LEU A 157 4.10 -8.33 3.81
N LEU A 158 3.41 -7.32 3.27
CA LEU A 158 3.81 -6.67 2.03
C LEU A 158 5.01 -5.75 2.22
N TYR A 159 5.19 -5.14 3.40
CA TYR A 159 6.41 -4.41 3.73
C TYR A 159 7.62 -5.33 3.66
N GLU A 160 7.56 -6.41 4.43
CA GLU A 160 8.65 -7.38 4.55
C GLU A 160 8.97 -8.00 3.19
N TRP A 161 7.94 -8.35 2.42
CA TRP A 161 8.10 -8.91 1.10
C TRP A 161 8.84 -7.97 0.13
N ILE A 162 8.44 -6.69 0.05
CA ILE A 162 9.14 -5.75 -0.82
C ILE A 162 10.59 -5.59 -0.36
N ILE A 163 10.81 -5.37 0.93
CA ILE A 163 12.14 -5.09 1.48
C ILE A 163 13.09 -6.27 1.24
N LYS A 164 12.70 -7.49 1.62
CA LYS A 164 13.49 -8.70 1.36
C LYS A 164 13.63 -8.97 -0.14
N GLY A 165 12.62 -8.65 -0.94
CA GLY A 165 12.66 -8.80 -2.39
C GLY A 165 13.71 -7.90 -3.06
N ILE A 166 13.89 -6.67 -2.56
CA ILE A 166 14.98 -5.78 -2.98
C ILE A 166 16.34 -6.36 -2.57
N GLU A 167 16.49 -6.78 -1.31
CA GLU A 167 17.73 -7.35 -0.77
C GLU A 167 18.16 -8.60 -1.55
N TYR A 168 17.22 -9.48 -1.88
CA TYR A 168 17.42 -10.70 -2.65
C TYR A 168 17.53 -10.47 -4.17
N ARG A 169 17.37 -9.21 -4.62
CA ARG A 169 17.37 -8.83 -6.05
C ARG A 169 16.37 -9.63 -6.88
N ASN A 170 15.18 -9.86 -6.33
CA ASN A 170 14.12 -10.57 -7.04
C ASN A 170 13.65 -9.76 -8.27
N ALA A 171 13.62 -10.39 -9.44
CA ALA A 171 13.30 -9.74 -10.70
C ALA A 171 11.84 -9.27 -10.85
N GLU A 172 10.90 -9.83 -10.08
CA GLU A 172 9.50 -9.40 -10.06
C GLU A 172 9.32 -8.10 -9.25
N ILE A 173 10.17 -7.88 -8.24
CA ILE A 173 10.15 -6.67 -7.40
C ILE A 173 10.83 -5.52 -8.13
N LYS A 174 10.10 -4.89 -9.05
CA LYS A 174 10.56 -3.75 -9.85
C LYS A 174 10.50 -2.43 -9.07
N THR A 175 11.25 -2.34 -7.97
CA THR A 175 11.41 -1.13 -7.15
C THR A 175 12.82 -1.09 -6.54
N SER A 176 13.17 -0.01 -5.85
CA SER A 176 14.42 0.14 -5.10
C SER A 176 14.19 0.89 -3.79
N ASP A 177 15.16 0.82 -2.86
CA ASP A 177 15.11 1.59 -1.60
C ASP A 177 14.96 3.10 -1.87
N ARG A 178 15.66 3.63 -2.88
CA ARG A 178 15.55 5.05 -3.29
C ARG A 178 14.13 5.44 -3.70
N VAL A 179 13.47 4.58 -4.46
CA VAL A 179 12.10 4.81 -4.92
C VAL A 179 11.10 4.70 -3.77
N LEU A 180 11.27 3.72 -2.87
CA LEU A 180 10.43 3.62 -1.67
C LEU A 180 10.60 4.84 -0.77
N TYR A 181 11.83 5.30 -0.58
CA TYR A 181 12.16 6.52 0.14
C TYR A 181 11.44 7.74 -0.46
N ASP A 182 11.43 7.90 -1.79
CA ASP A 182 10.74 9.04 -2.42
C ASP A 182 9.24 9.06 -2.16
N TYR A 183 8.60 7.90 -2.15
CA TYR A 183 7.17 7.82 -1.80
C TYR A 183 6.95 8.07 -0.31
N ALA A 184 7.81 7.55 0.57
CA ALA A 184 7.72 7.82 2.00
C ALA A 184 7.87 9.31 2.29
N ALA A 185 8.89 9.93 1.72
CA ALA A 185 9.14 11.36 1.73
C ALA A 185 7.92 12.15 1.22
N PHE A 186 7.42 11.78 0.04
CA PHE A 186 6.24 12.39 -0.55
C PHE A 186 5.05 12.42 0.42
N PHE A 187 4.71 11.28 1.02
CA PHE A 187 3.58 11.19 1.95
C PHE A 187 3.79 12.01 3.23
N LEU A 188 5.01 12.07 3.77
CA LEU A 188 5.27 12.73 5.05
C LEU A 188 5.50 14.24 4.93
N THR A 189 6.00 14.73 3.79
CA THR A 189 6.49 16.13 3.70
C THR A 189 5.75 16.98 2.68
N THR A 190 5.18 16.41 1.62
CA THR A 190 4.51 17.18 0.56
C THR A 190 3.05 17.49 0.90
N LEU A 191 2.53 18.59 0.36
CA LEU A 191 1.13 18.96 0.54
C LEU A 191 0.21 17.94 -0.15
N SER A 192 0.55 17.52 -1.37
CA SER A 192 -0.27 16.53 -2.08
C SER A 192 -0.24 15.17 -1.40
N GLY A 193 0.94 14.71 -0.95
CA GLY A 193 1.09 13.46 -0.21
C GLY A 193 0.24 13.41 1.05
N LYS A 194 0.30 14.46 1.87
CA LYS A 194 -0.57 14.61 3.05
C LYS A 194 -2.05 14.64 2.67
N SER A 195 -2.41 15.34 1.57
CA SER A 195 -3.80 15.36 1.09
C SER A 195 -4.32 13.97 0.70
N TYR A 196 -3.47 13.10 0.14
CA TYR A 196 -3.85 11.72 -0.16
C TYR A 196 -4.14 10.92 1.10
N LEU A 197 -3.34 11.11 2.15
CA LEU A 197 -3.53 10.46 3.45
C LEU A 197 -4.76 10.96 4.20
N TRP A 198 -5.05 12.27 4.16
CA TRP A 198 -6.21 12.85 4.85
C TRP A 198 -7.55 12.42 4.25
N ARG A 199 -7.57 12.00 2.98
CA ARG A 199 -8.75 11.39 2.38
C ARG A 199 -9.00 9.95 2.86
N ARG A 200 -8.24 9.41 3.83
CA ARG A 200 -8.43 8.06 4.39
C ARG A 200 -9.04 8.05 5.76
N ASP A 201 -9.65 6.89 6.05
CA ASP A 201 -9.93 6.51 7.42
C ASP A 201 -8.64 6.48 8.25
N ALA A 202 -8.79 6.72 9.55
CA ALA A 202 -7.67 6.87 10.46
C ALA A 202 -6.77 5.63 10.50
N LYS A 203 -7.33 4.41 10.41
CA LYS A 203 -6.54 3.16 10.45
C LYS A 203 -5.55 3.15 9.29
N THR A 204 -6.07 3.37 8.10
CA THR A 204 -5.29 3.39 6.86
C THR A 204 -4.23 4.48 6.88
N ARG A 205 -4.58 5.70 7.30
CA ARG A 205 -3.63 6.81 7.43
C ARG A 205 -2.48 6.48 8.39
N ILE A 206 -2.80 5.96 9.57
CA ILE A 206 -1.80 5.62 10.60
C ILE A 206 -0.84 4.54 10.09
N ILE A 207 -1.36 3.48 9.46
CA ILE A 207 -0.53 2.39 8.95
C ILE A 207 0.40 2.84 7.83
N VAL A 208 -0.06 3.66 6.87
CA VAL A 208 0.83 4.19 5.83
C VAL A 208 1.90 5.08 6.44
N THR A 209 1.52 5.96 7.37
CA THR A 209 2.45 6.89 8.02
C THR A 209 3.53 6.12 8.77
N TYR A 210 3.15 5.05 9.50
CA TYR A 210 4.08 4.17 10.20
C TYR A 210 5.11 3.55 9.24
N TYR A 211 4.67 2.91 8.16
CA TYR A 211 5.60 2.28 7.21
C TYR A 211 6.40 3.30 6.39
N ALA A 212 5.88 4.52 6.17
CA ALA A 212 6.67 5.60 5.59
C ALA A 212 7.82 6.01 6.52
N ILE A 213 7.56 6.15 7.84
CA ILE A 213 8.62 6.41 8.83
C ILE A 213 9.67 5.30 8.82
N LEU A 214 9.27 4.02 8.85
CA LEU A 214 10.21 2.90 8.78
C LEU A 214 11.04 2.91 7.49
N THR A 215 10.46 3.34 6.38
CA THR A 215 11.17 3.44 5.10
C THR A 215 12.22 4.54 5.13
N ILE A 216 11.92 5.70 5.73
CA ILE A 216 12.93 6.76 5.87
C ILE A 216 13.99 6.36 6.89
N ASP A 217 13.63 5.72 8.01
CA ASP A 217 14.60 5.19 8.97
C ASP A 217 15.60 4.23 8.30
N ARG A 218 15.11 3.29 7.49
CA ARG A 218 15.96 2.41 6.68
C ARG A 218 16.87 3.22 5.74
N ALA A 219 16.30 4.17 5.00
CA ALA A 219 17.07 5.02 4.11
C ALA A 219 18.13 5.86 4.85
N ASN A 220 17.89 6.30 6.08
CA ASN A 220 18.88 7.00 6.91
C ASN A 220 20.05 6.07 7.24
N ARG A 221 19.78 4.84 7.69
CA ARG A 221 20.80 3.84 8.00
C ARG A 221 21.67 3.50 6.79
N ASP A 222 21.08 3.52 5.59
CA ASP A 222 21.76 3.27 4.32
C ASP A 222 22.36 4.52 3.68
N ASN A 223 22.32 5.69 4.34
CA ASN A 223 22.78 6.99 3.82
C ASN A 223 22.11 7.42 2.50
N LEU A 224 20.84 7.04 2.31
CA LEU A 224 20.01 7.34 1.15
C LEU A 224 19.01 8.51 1.36
N ASN A 225 19.08 9.22 2.49
CA ASN A 225 18.21 10.37 2.81
C ASN A 225 18.59 11.64 2.02
N ARG A 226 18.44 11.57 0.69
CA ARG A 226 18.84 12.61 -0.27
C ARG A 226 18.07 13.93 -0.17
N HIS A 227 16.89 13.93 0.46
CA HIS A 227 16.08 15.15 0.67
C HIS A 227 16.27 15.74 2.07
N ASN A 228 17.17 15.20 2.89
CA ASN A 228 17.46 15.64 4.27
C ASN A 228 16.19 15.76 5.13
N ILE A 229 15.34 14.73 5.06
CA ILE A 229 14.08 14.71 5.80
C ILE A 229 14.37 14.38 7.26
N ASP A 230 13.96 15.29 8.14
CA ASP A 230 13.85 15.04 9.56
C ASP A 230 12.62 14.18 9.85
N ILE A 231 12.84 13.01 10.47
CA ILE A 231 11.78 12.06 10.78
C ILE A 231 11.15 12.27 12.16
N LEU A 232 11.75 13.10 13.03
CA LEU A 232 11.24 13.34 14.38
C LEU A 232 9.83 13.94 14.38
N PRO A 233 9.50 15.00 13.59
CA PRO A 233 8.14 15.54 13.60
C PRO A 233 7.09 14.52 13.13
N PRO A 234 7.29 13.74 12.04
CA PRO A 234 6.39 12.64 11.71
C PRO A 234 6.22 11.59 12.81
N ILE A 235 7.30 11.22 13.52
CA ILE A 235 7.24 10.27 14.65
C ILE A 235 6.36 10.82 15.77
N SER A 236 6.58 12.06 16.20
CA SER A 236 5.81 12.67 17.28
C SER A 236 4.31 12.77 16.94
N HIS A 237 3.97 13.26 15.75
CA HIS A 237 2.57 13.31 15.30
C HIS A 237 1.92 11.92 15.22
N LEU A 238 2.64 10.90 14.74
CA LEU A 238 2.10 9.55 14.66
C LEU A 238 1.84 8.95 16.04
N LYS A 239 2.70 9.24 17.02
CA LYS A 239 2.48 8.82 18.42
C LYS A 239 1.21 9.45 18.98
N GLU A 240 0.95 10.73 18.72
CA GLU A 240 -0.31 11.40 19.12
C GLU A 240 -1.54 10.76 18.47
N ASP A 241 -1.48 10.47 17.16
CA ASP A 241 -2.53 9.76 16.45
C ASP A 241 -2.80 8.38 17.07
N LEU A 242 -1.74 7.64 17.42
CA LEU A 242 -1.83 6.32 18.07
C LEU A 242 -2.41 6.40 19.48
N LEU A 243 -2.14 7.45 20.25
CA LEU A 243 -2.76 7.64 21.57
C LEU A 243 -4.28 7.83 21.46
N ASN A 244 -4.72 8.56 20.44
CA ASN A 244 -6.12 8.91 20.23
C ASN A 244 -6.92 7.84 19.47
N TYR A 245 -6.26 6.95 18.71
CA TYR A 245 -6.91 5.93 17.90
C TYR A 245 -6.90 4.53 18.56
N ARG A 246 -8.08 3.97 18.83
CA ARG A 246 -8.25 2.65 19.46
C ARG A 246 -8.49 1.49 18.49
N GLY A 247 -8.57 1.74 17.18
CA GLY A 247 -8.95 0.75 16.17
C GLY A 247 -7.79 -0.12 15.63
N LEU A 248 -6.66 -0.16 16.33
CA LEU A 248 -5.48 -0.95 15.97
C LEU A 248 -5.26 -2.09 16.95
N SER A 249 -5.11 -3.29 16.41
CA SER A 249 -4.82 -4.50 17.19
C SER A 249 -3.40 -4.51 17.75
N ARG A 250 -2.45 -3.85 17.07
CA ARG A 250 -1.01 -3.84 17.42
C ARG A 250 -0.49 -2.49 17.85
N ARG A 251 -1.38 -1.65 18.38
CA ARG A 251 -1.06 -0.27 18.77
C ARG A 251 0.19 -0.16 19.64
N ASN A 252 0.32 -1.02 20.65
CA ASN A 252 1.46 -0.97 21.58
C ASN A 252 2.79 -1.27 20.85
N GLU A 253 2.79 -2.25 19.93
CA GLU A 253 3.97 -2.60 19.13
C GLU A 253 4.43 -1.40 18.28
N TYR A 254 3.49 -0.68 17.65
CA TYR A 254 3.80 0.53 16.90
C TYR A 254 4.35 1.65 17.80
N VAL A 255 3.73 1.89 18.95
CA VAL A 255 4.17 2.92 19.90
C VAL A 255 5.58 2.62 20.42
N ASP A 256 5.85 1.38 20.79
CA ASP A 256 7.16 0.99 21.33
C ASP A 256 8.25 1.10 20.27
N ARG A 257 7.96 0.71 19.01
CA ARG A 257 8.89 0.94 17.90
C ARG A 257 9.17 2.42 17.67
N LEU A 258 8.15 3.27 17.72
CA LEU A 258 8.32 4.72 17.53
C LEU A 258 9.10 5.39 18.66
N LYS A 259 8.97 4.92 19.91
CA LYS A 259 9.80 5.40 21.03
C LYS A 259 11.28 5.09 20.81
N ILE A 260 11.60 3.87 20.38
CA ILE A 260 12.98 3.48 20.06
C ILE A 260 13.55 4.41 18.99
N LEU A 261 12.79 4.67 17.92
CA LEU A 261 13.23 5.60 16.87
C LEU A 261 13.38 7.04 17.39
N GLU A 262 12.47 7.53 18.21
CA GLU A 262 12.58 8.88 18.78
C GLU A 262 13.85 9.02 19.65
N GLU A 263 14.19 7.99 20.44
CA GLU A 263 15.41 7.95 21.23
C GLU A 263 16.68 7.85 20.38
N GLU A 264 16.65 7.08 19.28
CA GLU A 264 17.78 6.95 18.35
C GLU A 264 18.10 8.27 17.65
N TYR A 265 17.09 9.06 17.27
CA TYR A 265 17.25 10.30 16.51
C TYR A 265 17.28 11.57 17.38
N GLY A 266 16.87 11.49 18.64
CA GLY A 266 16.94 12.60 19.60
C GLY A 266 18.28 12.75 20.32
N ARG A 267 19.23 11.84 20.08
CA ARG A 267 20.62 11.87 20.57
C ARG A 267 21.55 12.52 19.56
#